data_AF-A0A840VD18-F1
#
_entry.id   AF-A0A840VD18-F1
#
_cell.length_a   1.000
_cell.length_b   1.000
_cell.length_c   1.000
_cell.angle_alpha   90.00
_cell.angle_beta   90.00
_cell.angle_gamma   90.00
#
_symmetry.space_group_name_H-M   'P 1'
#
loop_
_entity.id
_entity.type
_entity.pdbx_description
1 polymer ?
#
loop_
_entity_poly.entity_id
_entity_poly.type
_entity_poly.pdbx_seq_one_letter_code
_entity_poly.pdbx_strand_id
1 'polypeptide(L)'
;MKTTLGMERFEIRSPAMAELPLLMMIAANILRGLMQRTAAEAGKPVWQISFKGVLDQVLASHEIYTTHRGRTRKLAAHHASVIEICATKILEIRPFRHEPRAVKRRPKNFSMLTRYRHVFRQVPHRGNSKSAA
;
A
#
# COMPACT_ATOMS: atom_id res chain seq x y z
N MET A 1 -1.33 3.54 2.50
CA MET A 1 -1.01 2.24 1.86
C MET A 1 0.44 2.19 1.44
N LYS A 2 0.88 2.85 0.36
CA LYS A 2 2.31 2.79 -0.08
C LYS A 2 3.31 3.12 1.04
N THR A 3 3.12 4.22 1.76
CA THR A 3 3.92 4.58 2.96
C THR A 3 3.85 3.51 4.05
N THR A 4 2.65 3.04 4.37
CA THR A 4 2.38 2.06 5.43
C THR A 4 3.00 0.69 5.13
N LEU A 5 3.05 0.32 3.85
CA LEU A 5 3.63 -0.93 3.36
C LEU A 5 5.13 -0.80 3.07
N GLY A 6 5.76 0.35 3.37
CA GLY A 6 7.19 0.56 3.12
C GLY A 6 7.57 0.65 1.64
N MET A 7 6.63 1.00 0.76
CA MET A 7 6.76 0.91 -0.71
C MET A 7 7.06 2.26 -1.37
N GLU A 8 7.53 3.26 -0.62
CA GLU A 8 7.91 4.56 -1.19
C GLU A 8 9.30 4.54 -1.81
N ARG A 9 10.17 3.65 -1.31
CA ARG A 9 11.52 3.46 -1.83
C ARG A 9 11.89 2.00 -1.69
N PHE A 10 12.30 1.38 -2.79
CA PHE A 10 12.77 0.00 -2.78
C PHE A 10 14.31 -0.02 -2.71
N GLU A 11 14.84 -0.75 -1.74
CA GLU A 11 16.28 -0.99 -1.61
C GLU A 11 16.66 -2.23 -2.43
N ILE A 12 16.58 -2.10 -3.76
CA ILE A 12 16.86 -3.16 -4.71
C ILE A 12 18.33 -3.05 -5.15
N ARG A 13 19.06 -4.17 -5.09
CA ARG A 13 20.47 -4.25 -5.51
C ARG A 13 20.69 -5.06 -6.80
N SER A 14 19.73 -5.90 -7.18
CA SER A 14 19.76 -6.71 -8.39
C SER A 14 18.35 -6.88 -8.97
N PRO A 15 18.20 -7.19 -10.27
CA PRO A 15 16.88 -7.40 -10.88
C PRO A 15 16.03 -8.47 -10.17
N ALA A 16 16.64 -9.58 -9.73
CA ALA A 16 15.93 -10.63 -9.01
C ALA A 16 15.33 -10.15 -7.68
N MET A 17 15.95 -9.18 -7.00
CA MET A 17 15.41 -8.59 -5.77
C MET A 17 14.19 -7.68 -6.03
N ALA A 18 13.99 -7.22 -7.27
CA ALA A 18 12.88 -6.34 -7.64
C ALA A 18 11.55 -7.08 -7.77
N GLU A 19 11.58 -8.40 -8.02
CA GLU A 19 10.39 -9.19 -8.32
C GLU A 19 9.35 -9.13 -7.19
N LEU A 20 9.75 -9.44 -5.95
CA LEU A 20 8.84 -9.46 -4.81
C LEU A 20 8.24 -8.08 -4.50
N PRO A 21 9.02 -6.99 -4.37
CA PRO A 21 8.46 -5.65 -4.17
C PRO A 21 7.48 -5.21 -5.28
N LEU A 22 7.80 -5.55 -6.53
CA LEU A 22 6.94 -5.22 -7.67
C LEU A 22 5.62 -6.00 -7.62
N LEU A 23 5.68 -7.30 -7.33
CA LEU A 23 4.50 -8.14 -7.13
C LEU A 23 3.62 -7.62 -5.98
N MET A 24 4.23 -7.20 -4.87
CA MET A 24 3.50 -6.58 -3.77
C MET A 24 2.80 -5.28 -4.20
N MET A 25 3.40 -4.49 -5.11
CA MET A 25 2.78 -3.24 -5.59
C MET A 25 1.55 -3.56 -6.43
N ILE A 26 1.70 -4.53 -7.32
CA ILE A 26 0.62 -4.99 -8.21
C ILE A 26 -0.51 -5.55 -7.35
N ALA A 27 -0.21 -6.42 -6.38
CA ALA A 27 -1.20 -6.99 -5.46
C ALA A 27 -1.96 -5.91 -4.69
N ALA A 28 -1.27 -4.91 -4.13
CA ALA A 28 -1.90 -3.80 -3.42
C ALA A 28 -2.80 -2.94 -4.33
N ASN A 29 -2.41 -2.74 -5.59
CA ASN A 29 -3.21 -2.02 -6.57
C ASN A 29 -4.46 -2.80 -6.99
N ILE A 30 -4.34 -4.12 -7.19
CA ILE A 30 -5.49 -5.00 -7.48
C ILE A 30 -6.48 -4.96 -6.31
N LEU A 31 -5.98 -5.07 -5.08
CA LEU A 31 -6.82 -5.01 -3.88
C LEU A 31 -7.52 -3.65 -3.75
N ARG A 32 -6.85 -2.55 -4.12
CA ARG A 32 -7.49 -1.24 -4.23
C ARG A 32 -8.59 -1.17 -5.28
N GLY A 33 -8.37 -1.77 -6.46
CA GLY A 33 -9.40 -1.86 -7.49
C GLY A 33 -10.62 -2.62 -6.99
N LEU A 34 -10.41 -3.71 -6.26
CA LEU A 34 -11.48 -4.45 -5.60
C LEU A 34 -12.23 -3.59 -4.59
N MET A 35 -11.51 -2.89 -3.70
CA MET A 35 -12.13 -1.97 -2.73
C MET A 35 -12.96 -0.87 -3.41
N GLN A 36 -12.46 -0.31 -4.52
CA GLN A 36 -13.19 0.70 -5.31
C GLN A 36 -14.48 0.14 -5.89
N ARG A 37 -14.41 -1.09 -6.44
CA ARG A 37 -15.59 -1.76 -6.97
C ARG A 37 -16.61 -2.08 -5.87
N THR A 38 -16.15 -2.64 -4.76
CA THR A 38 -16.99 -2.89 -3.58
C THR A 38 -17.67 -1.63 -3.08
N ALA A 39 -16.93 -0.52 -3.01
CA ALA A 39 -17.47 0.78 -2.60
C ALA A 39 -18.55 1.29 -3.55
N ALA A 40 -18.31 1.19 -4.87
CA ALA A 40 -19.28 1.57 -5.89
C ALA A 40 -20.56 0.73 -5.83
N GLU A 41 -20.43 -0.60 -5.71
CA GLU A 41 -21.58 -1.52 -5.63
C GLU A 41 -22.36 -1.36 -4.32
N ALA A 42 -21.69 -1.03 -3.21
CA ALA A 42 -22.32 -0.82 -1.92
C ALA A 42 -22.85 0.62 -1.70
N GLY A 43 -22.60 1.55 -2.62
CA GLY A 43 -22.95 2.97 -2.45
C GLY A 43 -22.21 3.64 -1.28
N LYS A 44 -21.01 3.17 -0.92
CA LYS A 44 -20.22 3.67 0.21
C LYS A 44 -18.95 4.35 -0.30
N PRO A 45 -18.40 5.32 0.46
CA PRO A 45 -17.12 5.88 0.08
C PRO A 45 -15.98 4.86 0.32
N VAL A 46 -15.02 4.81 -0.61
CA VAL A 46 -13.90 3.84 -0.60
C VAL A 46 -13.10 3.85 0.71
N TRP A 47 -12.95 5.02 1.33
CA TRP A 47 -12.17 5.18 2.57
C TRP A 47 -12.85 4.57 3.80
N GLN A 48 -14.13 4.21 3.73
CA GLN A 48 -14.81 3.45 4.79
C GLN A 48 -14.57 1.94 4.68
N ILE A 49 -14.15 1.43 3.52
CA ILE A 49 -13.88 0.00 3.34
C ILE A 49 -12.53 -0.35 3.99
N SER A 50 -12.52 -1.40 4.80
CA SER A 50 -11.32 -1.87 5.51
C SER A 50 -10.40 -2.64 4.56
N PHE A 51 -9.21 -2.10 4.30
CA PHE A 51 -8.19 -2.79 3.49
C PHE A 51 -7.84 -4.17 4.05
N LYS A 52 -7.66 -4.27 5.37
CA LYS A 52 -7.34 -5.55 6.02
C LYS A 52 -8.51 -6.53 5.88
N GLY A 53 -9.75 -6.06 6.08
CA GLY A 53 -10.92 -6.90 5.92
C GLY A 53 -11.08 -7.44 4.50
N VAL A 54 -10.81 -6.62 3.48
CA VAL A 54 -10.82 -7.07 2.07
C VAL A 54 -9.68 -8.05 1.80
N LEU A 55 -8.46 -7.78 2.30
CA LEU A 55 -7.33 -8.70 2.15
C LEU A 55 -7.63 -10.08 2.75
N ASP A 56 -8.11 -10.11 3.99
CA ASP A 56 -8.44 -11.35 4.70
C ASP A 56 -9.54 -12.12 3.95
N GLN A 57 -10.54 -11.42 3.40
CA GLN A 57 -11.60 -12.03 2.60
C GLN A 57 -11.07 -12.64 1.30
N VAL A 58 -10.20 -11.93 0.56
CA VAL A 58 -9.61 -12.42 -0.68
C VAL A 58 -8.76 -13.67 -0.43
N LEU A 59 -7.97 -13.66 0.64
CA LEU A 59 -7.15 -14.80 1.04
C LEU A 59 -8.01 -16.01 1.42
N ALA A 60 -9.07 -15.81 2.20
CA ALA A 60 -10.01 -16.88 2.56
C ALA A 60 -10.73 -17.48 1.34
N SER A 61 -10.98 -16.68 0.31
CA SER A 61 -11.67 -17.09 -0.90
C SER A 61 -10.76 -17.74 -1.96
N HIS A 62 -9.44 -17.78 -1.76
CA HIS A 62 -8.46 -18.21 -2.77
C HIS A 62 -8.69 -19.65 -3.27
N GLU A 63 -9.00 -20.59 -2.37
CA GLU A 63 -9.23 -21.99 -2.74
C GLU A 63 -10.43 -22.12 -3.68
N ILE A 64 -11.51 -21.39 -3.43
CA ILE A 64 -12.73 -21.43 -4.25
C ILE A 64 -12.46 -20.88 -5.66
N TYR A 65 -11.65 -19.82 -5.77
CA TYR A 65 -11.20 -19.32 -7.08
C TYR A 65 -10.43 -20.39 -7.86
N THR A 66 -9.61 -21.18 -7.17
CA THR A 66 -8.87 -22.30 -7.77
C THR A 66 -9.82 -23.43 -8.20
N THR A 67 -10.78 -23.81 -7.35
CA THR A 67 -11.78 -24.85 -7.65
C THR A 67 -12.71 -24.49 -8.80
N HIS A 68 -13.02 -23.20 -8.99
CA HIS A 68 -13.90 -22.72 -10.06
C HIS A 68 -13.14 -22.33 -11.34
N ARG A 69 -11.83 -22.56 -11.41
CA ARG A 69 -11.03 -22.28 -12.61
C ARG A 69 -11.63 -22.96 -13.85
N GLY A 70 -11.77 -22.18 -14.94
CA GLY A 70 -12.40 -22.64 -16.18
C GLY A 70 -13.94 -22.65 -16.18
N ARG A 71 -14.60 -22.32 -15.06
CA ARG A 71 -16.06 -22.27 -14.94
C ARG A 71 -16.55 -20.82 -14.79
N THR A 72 -16.60 -20.09 -15.90
CA THR A 72 -16.86 -18.63 -15.94
C THR A 72 -18.07 -18.20 -15.13
N ARG A 73 -19.21 -18.90 -15.25
CA ARG A 73 -20.44 -18.55 -14.50
C ARG A 73 -20.29 -18.74 -12.99
N LYS A 74 -19.61 -19.80 -12.54
CA LYS A 74 -19.37 -20.05 -11.10
C LYS A 74 -18.37 -19.04 -10.53
N LEU A 75 -17.33 -18.69 -11.29
CA LEU A 75 -16.38 -17.65 -10.91
C LEU A 75 -17.06 -16.28 -10.77
N ALA A 76 -17.91 -15.89 -11.72
CA ALA A 76 -18.62 -14.63 -11.66
C ALA A 76 -19.55 -14.54 -10.45
N ALA A 77 -20.32 -15.61 -10.17
CA ALA A 77 -21.19 -15.67 -9.00
C ALA A 77 -20.41 -15.62 -7.68
N HIS A 78 -19.32 -16.37 -7.58
CA HIS A 78 -18.46 -16.34 -6.39
C HIS A 78 -17.80 -14.96 -6.20
N HIS A 79 -17.33 -14.34 -7.28
CA HIS A 79 -16.74 -13.01 -7.23
C HIS A 79 -17.74 -11.95 -6.76
N ALA A 80 -19.00 -12.01 -7.21
CA ALA A 80 -20.06 -11.15 -6.72
C ALA A 80 -20.28 -11.33 -5.20
N SER A 81 -20.35 -12.58 -4.72
CA SER A 81 -20.44 -12.88 -3.29
C SER A 81 -19.26 -12.34 -2.49
N VAL A 82 -18.03 -12.44 -3.01
CA VAL A 82 -16.84 -11.84 -2.38
C VAL A 82 -16.98 -10.33 -2.26
N ILE A 83 -17.49 -9.65 -3.29
CA ILE A 83 -17.72 -8.20 -3.24
C ILE A 83 -18.76 -7.84 -2.17
N GLU A 84 -19.88 -8.57 -2.11
CA GLU A 84 -20.92 -8.36 -1.09
C GLU A 84 -20.36 -8.52 0.32
N ILE A 85 -19.56 -9.56 0.57
CA ILE A 85 -18.92 -9.77 1.88
C ILE A 85 -17.93 -8.64 2.18
N CYS A 86 -17.11 -8.22 1.20
CA CYS A 86 -16.20 -7.10 1.37
C CYS A 86 -16.93 -5.80 1.73
N ALA A 87 -18.15 -5.58 1.21
CA ALA A 87 -18.96 -4.39 1.52
C ALA A 87 -19.40 -4.30 2.99
N THR A 88 -19.36 -5.42 3.72
CA THR A 88 -19.61 -5.50 5.17
C THR A 88 -18.36 -5.16 6.00
N LYS A 89 -17.16 -5.22 5.41
CA LYS A 89 -15.89 -4.97 6.10
C LYS A 89 -15.58 -3.48 6.18
N ILE A 90 -16.26 -2.79 7.08
CA ILE A 90 -16.15 -1.33 7.25
C ILE A 90 -15.13 -1.00 8.35
N LEU A 91 -14.44 0.13 8.22
CA LEU A 91 -13.60 0.70 9.27
C LEU A 91 -14.46 1.33 10.37
N GLU A 92 -14.22 0.93 11.61
CA GLU A 92 -14.77 1.63 12.77
C GLU A 92 -14.06 2.98 12.96
N ILE A 93 -14.76 4.07 12.66
CA ILE A 93 -14.24 5.42 12.89
C ILE A 93 -14.29 5.68 14.40
N ARG A 94 -13.13 5.94 15.00
CA ARG A 94 -12.99 6.35 16.40
C ARG A 94 -12.82 7.88 16.43
N PRO A 95 -13.89 8.68 16.53
CA PRO A 95 -13.82 10.14 16.30
C PRO A 95 -12.85 10.86 17.24
N PHE A 96 -12.66 10.35 18.46
CA PHE A 96 -11.76 10.92 19.46
C PHE A 96 -10.31 10.40 19.39
N ARG A 97 -9.96 9.60 18.37
CA ARG A 97 -8.61 9.07 18.17
C ARG A 97 -8.11 9.43 16.78
N HIS A 98 -7.24 10.42 16.72
CA HIS A 98 -6.48 10.76 15.53
C HIS A 98 -5.00 10.43 15.77
N GLU A 99 -4.43 9.52 14.99
CA GLU A 99 -2.99 9.24 14.98
C GLU A 99 -2.32 10.07 13.88
N PRO A 100 -1.78 11.26 14.20
CA PRO A 100 -1.16 12.09 13.20
C PRO A 100 0.06 11.38 12.61
N ARG A 101 0.23 11.49 11.30
CA ARG A 101 1.47 11.09 10.60
C ARG A 101 2.58 12.11 10.86
N ALA A 102 2.90 12.30 12.14
CA ALA A 102 3.89 13.23 12.62
C ALA A 102 5.08 12.45 13.19
N VAL A 103 6.29 12.91 12.88
CA VAL A 103 7.50 12.35 13.47
C VAL A 103 7.76 13.09 14.79
N LYS A 104 7.72 12.39 15.93
CA LYS A 104 7.96 13.01 17.26
C LYS A 104 9.35 13.64 17.42
N ARG A 105 10.34 13.15 16.68
CA ARG A 105 11.72 13.66 16.71
C ARG A 105 12.07 14.21 15.34
N ARG A 106 12.60 15.44 15.31
CA ARG A 106 13.09 16.07 14.10
C ARG A 106 14.11 15.14 13.41
N PRO A 107 13.96 14.82 12.10
CA PRO A 107 15.04 14.19 11.37
C PRO A 107 16.27 15.07 11.52
N LYS A 108 17.34 14.52 12.10
CA LYS A 108 18.56 15.25 12.42
C LYS A 108 19.01 16.05 11.19
N ASN A 109 19.59 17.23 11.42
CA ASN A 109 19.99 18.23 10.42
C ASN A 109 21.15 17.80 9.50
N PHE A 110 21.24 16.52 9.15
CA PHE A 110 22.27 15.98 8.29
C PHE A 110 21.83 16.09 6.83
N SER A 111 22.80 16.39 5.97
CA SER A 111 22.64 16.31 4.52
C SER A 111 22.26 14.88 4.11
N MET A 112 21.37 14.76 3.12
CA MET A 112 20.98 13.46 2.55
C MET A 112 22.18 12.81 1.87
N LEU A 113 22.42 11.51 2.12
CA LEU A 113 23.47 10.74 1.47
C LEU A 113 23.02 10.34 0.05
N THR A 114 23.15 11.27 -0.90
CA THR A 114 22.72 11.09 -2.30
C THR A 114 23.76 10.39 -3.18
N ARG A 115 24.99 10.19 -2.68
CA ARG A 115 26.10 9.51 -3.36
C ARG A 115 26.71 8.45 -2.44
N TYR A 116 27.50 7.52 -2.99
CA TYR A 116 28.25 6.55 -2.18
C TYR A 116 29.12 7.25 -1.14
N ARG A 117 29.29 6.63 0.03
CA ARG A 117 30.00 7.21 1.19
C ARG A 117 31.41 7.68 0.88
N HIS A 118 32.11 7.01 -0.03
CA HIS A 118 33.47 7.37 -0.45
C HIS A 118 33.52 8.60 -1.37
N VAL A 119 32.42 8.95 -2.04
CA VAL A 119 32.30 10.13 -2.92
C VAL A 119 31.63 11.30 -2.19
N PHE A 120 30.78 10.99 -1.21
CA PHE A 120 29.96 12.00 -0.54
C PHE A 120 30.80 12.91 0.35
N ARG A 121 30.81 14.21 0.03
CA ARG A 121 31.39 15.25 0.88
C ARG A 121 30.28 15.91 1.66
N GLN A 122 30.35 15.82 2.99
CA GLN A 122 29.37 16.45 3.87
C GLN A 122 29.46 17.98 3.73
N VAL A 123 28.32 18.63 3.49
CA VAL A 123 28.26 20.09 3.49
C VAL A 123 28.40 20.57 4.95
N PRO A 124 29.35 21.47 5.27
CA PRO A 124 29.50 22.02 6.61
C PRO A 124 28.19 22.64 7.11
N HIS A 125 27.88 22.44 8.39
CA HIS A 125 26.62 22.88 8.96
C HIS A 125 26.56 24.41 9.06
N ARG A 126 25.81 25.05 8.13
CA ARG A 126 25.27 26.41 8.19
C ARG A 126 26.24 27.54 8.61
N GLY A 127 26.98 28.07 7.64
CA GLY A 127 27.11 29.51 7.44
C GLY A 127 26.78 29.78 5.97
N ASN A 128 25.92 30.75 5.68
CA ASN A 128 25.42 31.07 4.33
C ASN A 128 26.39 30.73 3.18
N SER A 129 25.99 29.80 2.31
CA SER A 129 26.45 29.80 0.93
C SER A 129 25.24 29.60 0.02
N LYS A 130 24.77 30.71 -0.55
CA LYS A 130 24.02 30.67 -1.80
C LYS A 130 24.93 30.01 -2.85
N SER A 131 24.42 28.96 -3.50
CA SER A 131 24.81 28.43 -4.83
C SER A 131 26.24 27.92 -5.05
N ALA A 132 26.35 26.70 -5.60
CA ALA A 132 27.16 26.45 -6.81
C ALA A 132 26.64 25.19 -7.52
N ALA A 133 26.68 25.24 -8.85
CA ALA A 133 26.16 24.29 -9.85
C ALA A 133 26.64 22.84 -9.70
#